data_AF-A0A433UH24-F1
#
_entry.id   AF-A0A433UH24-F1
#
_cell.length_a   1.000
_cell.length_b   1.000
_cell.length_c   1.000
_cell.angle_alpha   90.00
_cell.angle_beta   90.00
_cell.angle_gamma   90.00
#
_symmetry.space_group_name_H-M   'P 1'
#
loop_
_entity.id
_entity.type
_entity.pdbx_description
1 polymer ?
#
loop_
_entity_poly.entity_id
_entity_poly.type
_entity_poly.pdbx_seq_one_letter_code
_entity_poly.pdbx_strand_id
1 'polypeptide(L)'
;MIQNSYKLSIPAPEFLPEAMNVAPETKQWLGIYYTATNATWSDGGWSKTFSYYDVYYPLLNNDGISIELVKAHQKLKPEYNIDFGSDDSEPTHILLLNQHSCDLYIAEFKAGMKFLREQYPKPDKGKQTVITKEEWEQIVLEHKKYIQECMQKPPKFGMFESLFNISIYRSRIMNWFNNYCIN
;
A
#
# COMPACT_ATOMS: atom_id res chain seq x y z
N MET A 1 -13.17 13.29 -2.35
CA MET A 1 -13.92 12.16 -2.94
C MET A 1 -13.28 11.86 -4.28
N ILE A 2 -12.99 10.60 -4.58
CA ILE A 2 -12.29 10.19 -5.80
C ILE A 2 -13.23 10.43 -6.99
N GLN A 3 -12.75 11.13 -8.02
CA GLN A 3 -13.54 11.30 -9.24
C GLN A 3 -13.72 9.95 -9.93
N ASN A 4 -14.93 9.69 -10.45
CA ASN A 4 -15.28 8.45 -11.15
C ASN A 4 -15.03 7.18 -10.34
N SER A 5 -15.23 7.23 -9.01
CA SER A 5 -15.27 6.03 -8.19
C SER A 5 -16.71 5.59 -7.88
N TYR A 6 -16.87 4.30 -7.61
CA TYR A 6 -18.12 3.70 -7.17
C TYR A 6 -17.93 3.11 -5.77
N LYS A 7 -18.72 3.58 -4.79
CA LYS A 7 -18.77 2.99 -3.45
C LYS A 7 -19.54 1.67 -3.51
N LEU A 8 -18.95 0.60 -2.99
CA LEU A 8 -19.66 -0.66 -2.83
C LEU A 8 -20.65 -0.57 -1.66
N SER A 9 -21.78 -1.24 -1.81
CA SER A 9 -22.84 -1.29 -0.80
C SER A 9 -22.52 -2.25 0.35
N ILE A 10 -21.48 -3.07 0.19
CA ILE A 10 -21.00 -4.03 1.17
C ILE A 10 -19.69 -3.54 1.80
N PRO A 11 -19.51 -3.72 3.12
CA PRO A 11 -18.26 -3.41 3.77
C PRO A 11 -17.20 -4.50 3.49
N ALA A 12 -15.94 -4.13 3.64
CA ALA A 12 -14.86 -5.09 3.79
C ALA A 12 -15.00 -5.84 5.13
N PRO A 13 -14.60 -7.11 5.21
CA PRO A 13 -14.41 -7.78 6.50
C PRO A 13 -13.41 -7.02 7.36
N GLU A 14 -13.69 -6.86 8.66
CA GLU A 14 -12.82 -6.11 9.59
C GLU A 14 -11.41 -6.70 9.69
N PHE A 15 -11.28 -8.03 9.51
CA PHE A 15 -10.00 -8.75 9.52
C PHE A 15 -9.22 -8.62 8.19
N LEU A 16 -9.76 -7.98 7.16
CA LEU A 16 -9.13 -7.94 5.83
C LEU A 16 -7.72 -7.32 5.84
N PRO A 17 -7.45 -6.19 6.54
CA PRO A 17 -6.09 -5.66 6.64
C PRO A 17 -5.10 -6.65 7.29
N GLU A 18 -5.54 -7.36 8.35
CA GLU A 18 -4.72 -8.37 9.03
C GLU A 18 -4.43 -9.55 8.10
N ALA A 19 -5.43 -10.05 7.39
CA ALA A 19 -5.28 -11.14 6.42
C ALA A 19 -4.32 -10.78 5.27
N MET A 20 -4.32 -9.51 4.84
CA MET A 20 -3.38 -8.98 3.85
C MET A 20 -1.99 -8.65 4.43
N ASN A 21 -1.78 -8.87 5.73
CA ASN A 21 -0.56 -8.53 6.46
C ASN A 21 -0.16 -7.05 6.27
N VAL A 22 -1.16 -6.17 6.37
CA VAL A 22 -1.01 -4.73 6.28
C VAL A 22 -0.28 -4.22 7.52
N ALA A 23 0.75 -3.39 7.32
CA ALA A 23 1.51 -2.84 8.43
C ALA A 23 0.71 -1.77 9.20
N PRO A 24 0.83 -1.68 10.53
CA PRO A 24 0.09 -0.71 11.36
C PRO A 24 0.30 0.76 10.96
N GLU A 25 1.44 1.09 10.38
CA GLU A 25 1.81 2.45 9.96
C GLU A 25 1.34 2.85 8.56
N THR A 26 0.59 1.97 7.88
CA THR A 26 0.00 2.27 6.57
C THR A 26 -1.04 3.39 6.66
N LYS A 27 -1.23 4.11 5.56
CA LYS A 27 -2.23 5.18 5.50
C LYS A 27 -3.66 4.62 5.51
N GLN A 28 -4.61 5.48 5.89
CA GLN A 28 -6.02 5.14 6.03
C GLN A 28 -6.60 4.41 4.82
N TRP A 29 -6.20 4.81 3.62
CA TRP A 29 -6.64 4.19 2.38
C TRP A 29 -5.60 3.25 1.82
N LEU A 30 -6.06 2.06 1.45
CA LEU A 30 -5.30 1.06 0.70
C LEU A 30 -5.97 0.86 -0.65
N GLY A 31 -5.17 0.49 -1.64
CA GLY A 31 -5.64 -0.07 -2.90
C GLY A 31 -5.17 -1.51 -3.03
N ILE A 32 -6.05 -2.35 -3.55
CA ILE A 32 -5.88 -3.79 -3.71
C ILE A 32 -6.03 -4.09 -5.19
N TYR A 33 -5.04 -4.80 -5.74
CA TYR A 33 -4.95 -5.14 -7.16
C TYR A 33 -3.98 -6.30 -7.36
N TYR A 34 -3.94 -6.84 -8.57
CA TYR A 34 -2.99 -7.84 -9.00
C TYR A 34 -2.06 -7.23 -10.05
N THR A 35 -0.75 -7.41 -9.87
CA THR A 35 0.25 -7.01 -10.86
C THR A 35 1.50 -7.84 -10.63
N ALA A 36 2.35 -7.95 -11.65
CA ALA A 36 3.63 -8.66 -11.56
C ALA A 36 3.48 -10.03 -10.87
N THR A 37 2.48 -10.81 -11.29
CA THR A 37 2.14 -12.15 -10.79
C THR A 37 1.82 -12.24 -9.30
N ASN A 38 1.37 -11.15 -8.67
CA ASN A 38 1.10 -11.11 -7.24
C ASN A 38 -0.12 -10.26 -6.90
N ALA A 39 -0.94 -10.79 -5.97
CA ALA A 39 -1.90 -9.97 -5.24
C ALA A 39 -1.14 -8.96 -4.36
N THR A 40 -1.49 -7.69 -4.51
CA THR A 40 -0.75 -6.57 -3.95
C THR A 40 -1.70 -5.59 -3.29
N TRP A 41 -1.34 -5.11 -2.11
CA TRP A 41 -1.92 -3.89 -1.56
C TRP A 41 -0.91 -2.76 -1.64
N SER A 42 -1.39 -1.53 -1.80
CA SER A 42 -0.59 -0.31 -1.72
C SER A 42 -1.35 0.80 -1.02
N ASP A 43 -0.68 1.59 -0.19
CA ASP A 43 -1.22 2.84 0.35
C ASP A 43 -0.79 4.08 -0.47
N GLY A 44 -0.14 3.86 -1.62
CA GLY A 44 0.39 4.88 -2.53
C GLY A 44 1.86 5.23 -2.31
N GLY A 45 2.40 4.99 -1.10
CA GLY A 45 3.82 5.17 -0.78
C GLY A 45 4.54 3.86 -0.49
N TRP A 46 3.81 2.88 0.03
CA TRP A 46 4.27 1.52 0.24
C TRP A 46 3.30 0.53 -0.43
N SER A 47 3.84 -0.59 -0.87
CA SER A 47 3.09 -1.77 -1.29
C SER A 47 3.71 -3.05 -0.75
N LYS A 48 2.89 -4.07 -0.56
CA LYS A 48 3.33 -5.43 -0.22
C LYS A 48 2.43 -6.45 -0.91
N THR A 49 3.01 -7.60 -1.21
CA THR A 49 2.25 -8.75 -1.73
C THR A 49 1.61 -9.53 -0.58
N PHE A 50 0.52 -10.24 -0.89
CA PHE A 50 -0.19 -11.09 0.06
C PHE A 50 -0.76 -12.34 -0.64
N SER A 51 -1.32 -13.27 0.12
CA SER A 51 -1.77 -14.57 -0.42
C SER A 51 -2.87 -14.39 -1.47
N TYR A 52 -2.61 -14.90 -2.68
CA TYR A 52 -3.60 -14.92 -3.75
C TYR A 52 -4.78 -15.83 -3.38
N TYR A 53 -4.50 -17.08 -2.99
CA TYR A 53 -5.54 -18.08 -2.77
C TYR A 53 -6.33 -17.87 -1.47
N ASP A 54 -5.66 -17.40 -0.41
CA ASP A 54 -6.32 -17.28 0.91
C ASP A 54 -7.10 -15.97 1.06
N VAL A 55 -6.75 -14.93 0.29
CA VAL A 55 -7.31 -13.59 0.46
C VAL A 55 -7.80 -12.99 -0.84
N TYR A 56 -6.93 -12.83 -1.85
CA TYR A 56 -7.28 -12.09 -3.07
C TYR A 56 -8.42 -12.75 -3.86
N TYR A 57 -8.28 -14.05 -4.12
CA TYR A 57 -9.27 -14.84 -4.84
C TYR A 57 -10.63 -14.85 -4.13
N PRO A 58 -10.75 -15.20 -2.84
CA PRO A 58 -12.06 -15.17 -2.16
C PRO A 58 -12.62 -13.75 -2.00
N LEU A 59 -11.77 -12.72 -1.89
CA LEU A 59 -12.21 -11.32 -1.83
C LEU A 59 -12.89 -10.90 -3.13
N LEU A 60 -12.35 -11.27 -4.29
CA LEU A 60 -12.89 -10.82 -5.58
C LEU A 60 -13.88 -11.81 -6.22
N ASN A 61 -13.83 -13.10 -5.88
CA ASN A 61 -14.67 -14.15 -6.46
C ASN A 61 -15.78 -14.65 -5.52
N ASN A 62 -16.26 -13.81 -4.60
CA ASN A 62 -17.49 -14.11 -3.86
C ASN A 62 -18.72 -13.45 -4.48
N ASP A 63 -19.90 -14.02 -4.21
CA ASP A 63 -21.17 -13.57 -4.77
C ASP A 63 -21.48 -12.10 -4.45
N GLY A 64 -21.18 -11.64 -3.24
CA GLY A 64 -21.45 -10.28 -2.80
C GLY A 64 -20.70 -9.24 -3.61
N ILE A 65 -19.38 -9.44 -3.78
CA ILE A 65 -18.54 -8.58 -4.61
C ILE A 65 -18.94 -8.69 -6.07
N SER A 66 -19.26 -9.88 -6.58
CA SER A 66 -19.68 -10.08 -7.97
C SER A 66 -20.95 -9.27 -8.31
N ILE A 67 -21.94 -9.24 -7.41
CA ILE A 67 -23.15 -8.42 -7.57
C ILE A 67 -22.81 -6.92 -7.59
N GLU A 68 -21.93 -6.48 -6.68
CA GLU A 68 -21.52 -5.08 -6.62
C GLU A 68 -20.70 -4.65 -7.85
N LEU A 69 -19.87 -5.53 -8.42
CA LEU A 69 -19.13 -5.29 -9.65
C LEU A 69 -20.05 -5.08 -10.85
N VAL A 70 -21.13 -5.87 -10.95
CA VAL A 70 -22.15 -5.66 -12.00
C VAL A 70 -22.82 -4.29 -11.85
N LYS A 71 -23.15 -3.87 -10.62
CA LYS A 71 -23.72 -2.54 -10.37
C LYS A 71 -22.72 -1.43 -10.69
N ALA A 72 -21.46 -1.61 -10.31
CA ALA A 72 -20.38 -0.66 -10.60
C ALA A 72 -20.22 -0.49 -12.11
N HIS A 73 -20.18 -1.59 -12.86
CA HIS A 73 -20.10 -1.61 -14.33
C HIS A 73 -21.27 -0.84 -14.96
N GLN A 74 -22.50 -1.05 -14.49
CA GLN A 74 -23.67 -0.31 -14.99
C GLN A 74 -23.58 1.21 -14.74
N LYS A 75 -22.99 1.63 -13.62
CA LYS A 75 -22.87 3.06 -13.27
C LYS A 75 -21.63 3.74 -13.85
N LEU A 76 -20.52 3.02 -14.00
CA LEU A 76 -19.23 3.52 -14.50
C LEU A 76 -19.10 3.45 -16.04
N LYS A 77 -20.21 3.11 -16.72
CA LYS A 77 -20.42 2.91 -18.16
C LYS A 77 -20.21 1.45 -18.62
N PRO A 78 -21.04 0.96 -19.57
CA PRO A 78 -21.01 -0.43 -20.01
C PRO A 78 -19.81 -0.83 -20.90
N GLU A 79 -18.98 0.11 -21.31
CA GLU A 79 -17.72 -0.14 -22.04
C GLU A 79 -16.54 -0.48 -21.11
N TYR A 80 -16.74 -0.38 -19.80
CA TYR A 80 -15.72 -0.58 -18.77
C TYR A 80 -15.78 -2.00 -18.21
N ASN A 81 -15.02 -2.94 -18.79
CA ASN A 81 -14.76 -4.21 -18.12
C ASN A 81 -13.93 -3.92 -16.85
N ILE A 82 -14.48 -4.22 -15.67
CA ILE A 82 -13.78 -4.01 -14.41
C ILE A 82 -12.75 -5.12 -14.24
N ASP A 83 -11.49 -4.74 -14.22
CA ASP A 83 -10.36 -5.67 -14.16
C ASP A 83 -9.32 -5.17 -13.16
N PHE A 84 -9.05 -5.98 -12.15
CA PHE A 84 -8.08 -5.72 -11.09
C PHE A 84 -6.70 -6.31 -11.39
N GLY A 85 -6.47 -6.80 -12.61
CA GLY A 85 -5.23 -7.38 -13.10
C GLY A 85 -5.18 -8.90 -12.98
N SER A 86 -4.25 -9.50 -13.71
CA SER A 86 -3.99 -10.94 -13.74
C SER A 86 -2.52 -11.21 -14.12
N ASP A 87 -2.14 -12.47 -14.31
CA ASP A 87 -0.82 -12.82 -14.86
C ASP A 87 -0.66 -12.34 -16.31
N ASP A 88 -1.76 -12.23 -17.04
CA ASP A 88 -1.79 -11.91 -18.47
C ASP A 88 -2.07 -10.42 -18.74
N SER A 89 -2.49 -9.64 -17.73
CA SER A 89 -2.95 -8.27 -17.93
C SER A 89 -2.70 -7.37 -16.73
N GLU A 90 -2.33 -6.12 -17.02
CA GLU A 90 -2.20 -5.07 -16.01
C GLU A 90 -3.58 -4.61 -15.51
N PRO A 91 -3.69 -4.17 -14.24
CA PRO A 91 -4.94 -3.73 -13.67
C PRO A 91 -5.45 -2.45 -14.36
N THR A 92 -6.69 -2.47 -14.79
CA THR A 92 -7.39 -1.27 -15.26
C THR A 92 -8.14 -0.56 -14.13
N HIS A 93 -8.45 -1.30 -13.06
CA HIS A 93 -9.15 -0.86 -11.87
C HIS A 93 -8.40 -1.23 -10.60
N ILE A 94 -8.77 -0.55 -9.53
CA ILE A 94 -8.25 -0.80 -8.19
C ILE A 94 -9.41 -0.85 -7.20
N LEU A 95 -9.36 -1.82 -6.29
CA LEU A 95 -10.28 -1.91 -5.17
C LEU A 95 -9.68 -1.14 -4.01
N LEU A 96 -10.33 -0.04 -3.63
CA LEU A 96 -9.88 0.83 -2.55
C LEU A 96 -10.60 0.47 -1.26
N LEU A 97 -9.83 0.38 -0.18
CA LEU A 97 -10.29 0.09 1.17
C LEU A 97 -10.00 1.29 2.08
N ASN A 98 -11.03 1.79 2.76
CA ASN A 98 -10.85 2.64 3.93
C ASN A 98 -10.71 1.75 5.16
N GLN A 99 -9.52 1.70 5.76
CA GLN A 99 -9.24 0.83 6.90
C GLN A 99 -10.07 1.18 8.15
N HIS A 100 -10.49 2.43 8.31
CA HIS A 100 -11.23 2.86 9.49
C HIS A 100 -12.74 2.62 9.39
N SER A 101 -13.32 2.86 8.22
CA SER A 101 -14.76 2.67 8.00
C SER A 101 -15.12 1.33 7.37
N CYS A 102 -14.12 0.50 7.04
CA CYS A 102 -14.26 -0.73 6.26
C CYS A 102 -15.03 -0.52 4.94
N ASP A 103 -15.03 0.69 4.39
CA ASP A 103 -15.71 0.99 3.13
C ASP A 103 -14.85 0.55 1.94
N LEU A 104 -15.50 -0.06 0.95
CA LEU A 104 -14.90 -0.43 -0.32
C LEU A 104 -15.34 0.50 -1.45
N TYR A 105 -14.40 0.84 -2.33
CA TYR A 105 -14.66 1.62 -3.54
C TYR A 105 -13.94 1.00 -4.73
N ILE A 106 -14.51 1.14 -5.91
CA ILE A 106 -13.84 0.82 -7.18
C ILE A 106 -13.50 2.14 -7.85
N ALA A 107 -12.28 2.24 -8.39
CA ALA A 107 -11.87 3.36 -9.22
C ALA A 107 -10.99 2.87 -10.38
N GLU A 108 -10.82 3.72 -11.40
CA GLU A 108 -9.78 3.51 -12.41
C GLU A 108 -8.41 3.44 -11.73
N PHE A 109 -7.57 2.49 -12.14
CA PHE A 109 -6.30 2.18 -11.49
C PHE A 109 -5.41 3.43 -11.34
N LYS A 110 -5.23 4.21 -12.41
CA LYS A 110 -4.40 5.42 -12.39
C LYS A 110 -4.94 6.48 -11.43
N ALA A 111 -6.25 6.70 -11.43
CA ALA A 111 -6.90 7.68 -10.56
C ALA A 111 -6.84 7.25 -9.09
N GLY A 112 -7.08 5.96 -8.81
CA GLY A 112 -6.97 5.40 -7.46
C GLY A 112 -5.54 5.45 -6.93
N MET A 113 -4.54 5.06 -7.72
CA MET A 113 -3.13 5.17 -7.33
C MET A 113 -2.70 6.62 -7.08
N LYS A 114 -3.20 7.57 -7.87
CA LYS A 114 -2.97 8.99 -7.63
C LYS A 114 -3.58 9.43 -6.28
N PHE A 115 -4.83 9.06 -6.03
CA PHE A 115 -5.51 9.34 -4.76
C PHE A 115 -4.75 8.78 -3.55
N LEU A 116 -4.25 7.54 -3.65
CA LEU A 116 -3.48 6.92 -2.57
C LEU A 116 -2.18 7.69 -2.27
N ARG A 117 -1.47 8.15 -3.30
CA ARG A 117 -0.27 8.99 -3.13
C ARG A 117 -0.56 10.34 -2.46
N GLU A 118 -1.74 10.90 -2.67
CA GLU A 118 -2.15 12.18 -2.08
C GLU A 118 -2.36 12.12 -0.56
N GLN A 119 -2.40 10.91 0.03
CA GLN A 119 -2.38 10.71 1.48
C GLN A 119 -1.04 11.09 2.13
N TYR A 120 0.02 11.14 1.31
CA TYR A 120 1.34 11.49 1.78
C TYR A 120 1.58 13.01 1.67
N PRO A 121 2.27 13.60 2.65
CA PRO A 121 2.60 15.02 2.59
C PRO A 121 3.39 15.30 1.31
N LYS A 122 2.98 16.35 0.60
CA LYS A 122 3.73 16.81 -0.56
C LYS A 122 5.06 17.39 -0.12
N PRO A 123 6.11 17.17 -0.91
CA PRO A 123 7.41 17.75 -0.65
C PRO A 123 7.36 19.28 -0.50
N ASP A 124 7.90 19.79 0.61
CA ASP A 124 8.04 21.22 0.82
C ASP A 124 9.31 21.70 0.10
N LYS A 125 9.13 22.33 -1.07
CA LYS A 125 10.23 22.83 -1.90
C LYS A 125 11.12 23.85 -1.16
N GLY A 126 10.64 24.46 -0.07
CA GLY A 126 11.40 25.41 0.75
C GLY A 126 12.25 24.79 1.85
N LYS A 127 12.09 23.48 2.13
CA LYS A 127 12.79 22.78 3.22
C LYS A 127 13.74 21.73 2.66
N GLN A 128 14.90 22.15 2.16
CA GLN A 128 15.99 21.20 1.96
C GLN A 128 16.49 20.72 3.32
N THR A 129 16.43 19.41 3.56
CA THR A 129 17.02 18.83 4.77
C THR A 129 18.53 18.80 4.58
N VAL A 130 19.24 19.70 5.26
CA VAL A 130 20.70 19.63 5.38
C VAL A 130 21.02 18.65 6.49
N ILE A 131 21.57 17.48 6.14
CA ILE A 131 22.12 16.57 7.14
C ILE A 131 23.46 17.16 7.59
N THR A 132 23.54 17.56 8.84
CA THR A 132 24.79 18.01 9.45
C THR A 132 25.76 16.84 9.61
N LYS A 133 27.05 17.14 9.75
CA LYS A 133 28.07 16.10 9.94
C LYS A 133 27.80 15.28 11.22
N GLU A 134 27.34 15.96 12.27
CA GLU A 134 26.98 15.37 13.56
C GLU A 134 25.79 14.42 13.43
N GLU A 135 24.75 14.81 12.70
CA GLU A 135 23.60 13.92 12.41
C GLU A 135 24.02 12.70 11.60
N TRP A 136 24.93 12.87 10.62
CA TRP A 136 25.46 11.77 9.83
C TRP A 136 26.24 10.76 10.69
N GLU A 137 27.13 11.26 11.55
CA GLU A 137 27.91 10.42 12.47
C GLU A 137 27.01 9.64 13.43
N GLN A 138 25.94 10.28 13.93
CA GLN A 138 24.94 9.65 14.78
C GLN A 138 24.17 8.54 14.04
N ILE A 139 23.76 8.77 12.78
CA ILE A 139 23.10 7.77 11.94
C ILE A 139 24.02 6.56 11.71
N VAL A 140 25.28 6.80 11.39
CA VAL A 140 26.27 5.74 11.17
C VAL A 140 26.50 4.94 12.46
N LEU A 141 26.56 5.61 13.61
CA LEU A 141 26.74 4.96 14.91
C LEU A 141 25.54 4.08 15.29
N GLU A 142 24.33 4.59 15.12
CA GLU A 142 23.08 3.83 15.35
C GLU A 142 23.00 2.62 14.42
N HIS A 143 23.43 2.76 13.17
CA HIS A 143 23.43 1.65 12.20
C HIS A 143 24.42 0.57 12.59
N LYS A 144 25.64 0.96 13.01
CA LYS A 144 26.65 0.02 13.51
C LYS A 144 26.16 -0.74 14.75
N LYS A 145 25.51 -0.07 15.70
CA LYS A 145 24.90 -0.71 16.89
C LYS A 145 23.83 -1.72 16.49
N TYR A 146 22.94 -1.35 15.56
CA TYR A 146 21.90 -2.25 15.07
C TYR A 146 22.48 -3.50 14.40
N ILE A 147 23.44 -3.35 13.48
CA ILE A 147 24.12 -4.50 12.85
C ILE A 147 24.75 -5.41 13.92
N GLN A 148 25.41 -4.82 14.92
CA GLN A 148 26.02 -5.57 16.01
C GLN A 148 24.99 -6.35 16.84
N GLU A 149 23.84 -5.76 17.14
CA GLU A 149 22.73 -6.43 17.83
C GLU A 149 22.16 -7.60 17.00
N CYS A 150 21.99 -7.42 15.68
CA CYS A 150 21.56 -8.47 14.77
C CYS A 150 22.57 -9.64 14.69
N MET A 151 23.87 -9.34 14.76
CA MET A 151 24.92 -10.37 14.77
C MET A 151 24.96 -11.16 16.09
N GLN A 152 24.60 -10.53 17.22
CA GLN A 152 24.62 -11.16 18.55
C GLN A 152 23.35 -11.93 18.87
N LYS A 153 22.20 -11.55 18.30
CA LYS A 153 20.92 -12.25 18.42
C LYS A 153 20.43 -12.64 17.03
N PRO A 154 20.97 -13.71 16.44
CA PRO A 154 20.51 -14.18 15.15
C PRO A 154 19.00 -14.47 15.27
N PRO A 155 18.17 -13.85 14.42
CA PRO A 155 16.73 -14.06 14.43
C PRO A 155 16.44 -15.54 14.13
N LYS A 156 15.49 -16.12 14.86
CA LYS A 156 15.11 -17.54 14.73
C LYS A 156 14.40 -17.90 13.41
N PHE A 157 14.15 -16.90 12.55
CA PHE A 157 13.52 -17.05 11.24
C PHE A 157 14.42 -16.46 10.16
N GLY A 158 14.32 -17.03 8.95
CA GLY A 158 15.23 -16.84 7.83
C GLY A 158 15.69 -15.40 7.62
N MET A 159 16.94 -15.27 7.20
CA MET A 159 17.72 -14.04 7.05
C MET A 159 17.00 -12.90 6.29
N PHE A 160 15.89 -13.18 5.60
CA PHE A 160 15.07 -12.23 4.86
C PHE A 160 13.96 -11.53 5.68
N GLU A 161 13.41 -12.14 6.74
CA GLU A 161 12.27 -11.55 7.47
C GLU A 161 12.70 -10.63 8.61
N SER A 162 13.91 -10.82 9.13
CA SER A 162 14.47 -9.99 10.20
C SER A 162 14.98 -8.61 9.78
N LEU A 163 15.01 -8.33 8.47
CA LEU A 163 15.32 -7.02 7.93
C LEU A 163 14.25 -5.97 8.27
N PHE A 164 13.11 -6.38 8.84
CA PHE A 164 11.94 -5.53 9.08
C PHE A 164 11.77 -5.00 10.51
N ASN A 165 12.86 -4.69 11.24
CA ASN A 165 12.78 -3.67 12.29
C ASN A 165 12.92 -2.26 11.67
N ILE A 166 12.06 -2.02 10.68
CA ILE A 166 12.19 -1.03 9.60
C ILE A 166 11.69 0.38 9.99
N SER A 167 11.21 0.59 11.22
CA SER A 167 10.46 1.82 11.57
C SER A 167 11.32 3.09 11.67
N ILE A 168 12.56 3.02 12.17
CA ILE A 168 13.39 4.21 12.43
C ILE A 168 14.05 4.73 11.14
N TYR A 169 14.73 3.87 10.38
CA TYR A 169 15.39 4.30 9.14
C TYR A 169 14.38 4.68 8.05
N ARG A 170 13.24 3.98 7.97
CA ARG A 170 12.20 4.30 6.98
C ARG A 170 11.59 5.67 7.21
N SER A 171 11.22 6.00 8.44
CA SER A 171 10.66 7.32 8.74
C SER A 171 11.65 8.42 8.41
N ARG A 172 12.95 8.21 8.69
CA ARG A 172 14.02 9.15 8.33
C ARG A 172 14.25 9.25 6.83
N ILE A 173 14.29 8.13 6.09
CA ILE A 173 14.44 8.11 4.62
C ILE A 173 13.24 8.77 3.94
N MET A 174 12.01 8.43 4.35
CA MET A 174 10.79 9.03 3.82
C MET A 174 10.72 10.52 4.12
N ASN A 175 11.05 10.95 5.34
CA ASN A 175 11.15 12.37 5.67
C ASN A 175 12.23 13.07 4.83
N TRP A 176 13.39 12.45 4.65
CA TRP A 176 14.46 13.00 3.84
C TRP A 176 14.01 13.18 2.37
N PHE A 177 13.46 12.15 1.73
CA PHE A 177 12.98 12.24 0.35
C PHE A 177 11.76 13.15 0.18
N ASN A 178 10.83 13.17 1.14
CA ASN A 178 9.75 14.15 1.17
C ASN A 178 10.31 15.58 1.26
N ASN A 179 11.50 15.78 1.80
CA ASN A 179 12.15 17.09 1.81
C ASN A 179 13.12 17.31 0.62
N TYR A 180 13.27 16.34 -0.30
CA TYR A 180 14.28 16.38 -1.37
C TYR A 180 13.78 16.10 -2.80
N CYS A 181 12.58 15.52 -3.00
CA CYS A 181 12.09 15.12 -4.33
C CYS A 181 10.93 16.01 -4.81
N ILE A 182 10.87 16.65 -5.98
CA ILE A 182 11.70 16.67 -7.20
C ILE A 182 11.53 18.08 -7.84
N ASN A 183 12.63 18.62 -8.39
CA ASN A 183 12.65 19.71 -9.38
C ASN A 183 12.15 19.22 -10.74
#